data_AF-A0A522JPJ9-F1
#
_entry.id   AF-A0A522JPJ9-F1
#
_cell.length_a   1.000
_cell.length_b   1.000
_cell.length_c   1.000
_cell.angle_alpha   90.00
_cell.angle_beta   90.00
_cell.angle_gamma   90.00
#
_symmetry.space_group_name_H-M   'P 1'
#
loop_
_entity.id
_entity.type
_entity.pdbx_description
1 polymer ?
#
loop_
_entity_poly.entity_id
_entity_poly.type
_entity_poly.pdbx_seq_one_letter_code
_entity_poly.pdbx_strand_id
1 'polypeptide(L)'
;MAIIKCKECKQDVSSKAKSCPHCGVKSPGVTKKDMLLGALVLAGAAYAIASCVDGGEAKKDGGAARAAMTAEEKTKADAQCKAELSCWGEKHIIAASVYCKEPIERLAKYDVKWTDGLMETAMSRYRFADREAATLTYVGDKAQFQNGFGAWQNVVYECDIDPASNRILGVRVSEGRL
;
A
#
# COMPACT_ATOMS: atom_id res chain seq x y z
N MET A 1 13.93 26.01 -6.95
CA MET A 1 13.57 25.76 -8.36
C MET A 1 14.84 25.96 -9.17
N ALA A 2 15.29 24.98 -9.97
CA ALA A 2 16.52 25.11 -10.75
C ALA A 2 16.19 25.68 -12.13
N ILE A 3 16.92 26.71 -12.54
CA ILE A 3 16.86 27.27 -13.89
C ILE A 3 17.97 26.61 -14.69
N ILE A 4 17.64 26.16 -15.90
CA ILE A 4 18.56 25.52 -16.84
C ILE A 4 18.44 26.18 -18.20
N LYS A 5 19.50 26.11 -19.00
CA LYS A 5 19.47 26.66 -20.36
C LYS A 5 18.78 25.69 -21.29
N CYS A 6 17.88 26.21 -22.12
CA CYS A 6 17.25 25.44 -23.17
C CYS A 6 18.31 24.92 -24.16
N LYS A 7 18.28 23.62 -24.46
CA LYS A 7 19.22 22.97 -25.40
C LYS A 7 19.24 23.57 -26.82
N GLU A 8 18.15 24.22 -27.25
CA GLU A 8 18.04 24.83 -28.58
C GLU A 8 18.29 26.35 -28.54
N CYS A 9 17.42 27.11 -27.86
CA CYS A 9 17.46 28.58 -27.90
C CYS A 9 18.34 29.23 -26.82
N LYS A 10 18.95 28.43 -25.93
CA LYS A 10 19.85 28.86 -24.84
C LYS A 10 19.26 29.83 -23.80
N GLN A 11 17.98 30.17 -23.91
CA GLN A 11 17.25 30.95 -22.92
C GLN A 11 17.06 30.16 -21.62
N ASP A 12 16.94 30.89 -20.53
CA ASP A 12 16.75 30.34 -19.20
C ASP A 12 15.32 29.80 -19.04
N VAL A 13 15.21 28.52 -18.69
CA VAL A 13 13.94 27.81 -18.52
C VAL A 13 13.93 26.99 -17.25
N SER A 14 12.76 26.79 -16.66
CA SER A 14 12.60 25.94 -15.47
C SER A 14 12.98 24.49 -15.78
N SER A 15 13.71 23.85 -14.87
CA SER A 15 14.12 22.44 -14.99
C SER A 15 12.96 21.44 -15.02
N LYS A 16 11.75 21.88 -14.64
CA LYS A 16 10.51 21.07 -14.68
C LYS A 16 9.61 21.38 -15.88
N ALA A 17 10.01 22.30 -16.77
CA ALA A 17 9.18 22.68 -17.91
C ALA A 17 9.10 21.55 -18.95
N LYS A 18 7.87 21.12 -19.30
CA LYS A 18 7.63 20.11 -20.34
C LYS A 18 8.02 20.60 -21.74
N SER A 19 7.95 21.91 -21.97
CA SER A 19 8.28 22.53 -23.26
C SER A 19 8.85 23.94 -23.03
N CYS A 20 9.76 24.38 -23.89
CA CYS A 20 10.35 25.72 -23.81
C CYS A 20 9.33 26.79 -24.25
N PRO A 21 9.07 27.85 -23.46
CA PRO A 21 8.17 28.93 -23.86
C PRO A 21 8.72 29.84 -24.96
N HIS A 22 10.03 29.83 -25.23
CA HIS A 22 10.67 30.71 -26.22
C HIS A 22 10.81 30.08 -27.61
N CYS A 23 11.04 28.77 -27.69
CA CYS A 23 11.22 28.08 -28.99
C CYS A 23 10.35 26.84 -29.17
N GLY A 24 9.55 26.44 -28.17
CA GLY A 24 8.61 25.33 -28.27
C GLY A 24 9.22 23.93 -28.17
N VAL A 25 10.55 23.78 -28.02
CA VAL A 25 11.17 22.46 -27.95
C VAL A 25 10.71 21.68 -26.71
N LYS A 26 10.32 20.42 -26.90
CA LYS A 26 9.93 19.50 -25.82
C LYS A 26 11.17 19.06 -25.04
N SER A 27 11.01 18.97 -23.72
CA SER A 27 12.05 18.59 -22.76
C SER A 27 13.34 19.40 -22.98
N PRO A 28 13.32 20.72 -22.69
CA PRO A 28 14.40 21.63 -23.03
C PRO A 28 15.67 21.42 -22.20
N GLY A 29 15.56 20.68 -21.10
CA GLY A 29 16.63 20.45 -20.13
C GLY A 29 17.42 19.15 -20.25
N VAL A 30 17.02 18.26 -21.15
CA VAL A 30 17.66 16.96 -21.32
C VAL A 30 18.30 16.90 -22.69
N THR A 31 19.61 16.61 -22.72
CA THR A 31 20.35 16.40 -23.97
C THR A 31 20.41 14.90 -24.30
N LYS A 32 20.68 14.58 -25.57
CA LYS A 32 20.85 13.17 -26.00
C LYS A 32 21.98 12.47 -25.23
N LYS A 33 22.99 13.22 -24.77
CA LYS A 33 24.08 12.71 -23.94
C LYS A 33 23.60 12.32 -22.55
N ASP A 34 22.72 13.11 -21.93
CA ASP A 34 22.16 12.80 -20.60
C ASP A 34 21.27 11.54 -20.64
N MET A 35 20.53 11.36 -21.74
CA MET A 35 19.70 10.16 -21.94
C MET A 35 20.56 8.90 -22.16
N LEU A 36 21.66 9.01 -22.92
CA LEU A 36 22.64 7.92 -23.09
C LEU A 36 23.38 7.61 -21.77
N LEU A 37 23.75 8.63 -21.02
CA LEU A 37 24.43 8.47 -19.72
C LEU A 37 23.49 7.76 -18.72
N GLY A 38 22.22 8.15 -18.66
CA GLY A 38 21.22 7.49 -17.82
C GLY A 38 20.99 6.03 -18.20
N ALA A 39 20.95 5.71 -19.50
CA ALA A 39 20.82 4.33 -19.98
C ALA A 39 22.06 3.48 -19.66
N LEU A 40 23.27 4.04 -19.80
CA LEU A 40 24.53 3.35 -19.46
C LEU A 40 24.66 3.09 -17.96
N VAL A 41 24.24 4.03 -17.10
CA VAL A 41 24.23 3.84 -15.64
C VAL A 41 23.25 2.74 -15.24
N LEU A 42 22.05 2.70 -15.84
CA LEU A 42 21.08 1.64 -15.59
C LEU A 42 21.58 0.27 -16.08
N ALA A 43 22.19 0.21 -17.27
CA ALA A 43 22.77 -1.02 -17.80
C ALA A 43 23.96 -1.50 -16.96
N GLY A 44 24.82 -0.58 -16.49
CA GLY A 44 25.93 -0.87 -15.59
C GLY A 44 25.47 -1.36 -14.22
N ALA A 45 24.42 -0.77 -13.65
CA ALA A 45 23.82 -1.24 -12.40
C ALA A 45 23.19 -2.64 -12.55
N ALA A 46 22.48 -2.90 -13.67
CA ALA A 46 21.94 -4.22 -13.97
C ALA A 46 23.04 -5.27 -14.17
N TYR A 47 24.12 -4.91 -14.86
CA TYR A 47 25.29 -5.78 -15.05
C TYR A 47 26.02 -6.03 -13.72
N ALA A 48 26.20 -5.01 -12.88
CA ALA A 48 26.80 -5.13 -11.54
C ALA A 48 25.98 -6.09 -10.65
N ILE A 49 24.66 -5.93 -10.62
CA ILE A 49 23.74 -6.85 -9.91
C ILE A 49 23.90 -8.27 -10.44
N ALA A 50 23.95 -8.46 -11.77
CA ALA A 50 24.14 -9.78 -12.37
C ALA A 50 25.52 -10.39 -12.04
N SER A 51 26.59 -9.59 -12.04
CA SER A 51 27.95 -10.04 -11.72
C SER A 51 28.22 -10.28 -10.24
N CYS A 52 27.37 -9.76 -9.35
CA CYS A 52 27.38 -10.13 -7.93
C CYS A 52 26.64 -11.44 -7.63
N VAL A 53 26.05 -12.08 -8.66
CA VAL A 53 25.50 -13.45 -8.61
C VAL A 53 26.52 -14.43 -9.18
N ASP A 54 27.71 -14.49 -8.60
CA ASP A 54 28.64 -15.60 -8.83
C ASP A 54 29.57 -15.72 -7.62
N GLY A 55 29.38 -16.79 -6.83
CA GLY A 55 30.16 -17.04 -5.61
C GLY A 55 29.39 -17.65 -4.44
N GLY A 56 28.55 -18.65 -4.70
CA GLY A 56 27.89 -19.45 -3.68
C GLY A 56 27.37 -20.75 -4.29
N GLU A 57 27.94 -21.86 -3.85
CA GLU A 57 27.78 -23.19 -4.41
C GLU A 57 26.33 -23.56 -4.75
N ALA A 58 26.16 -24.06 -5.98
CA ALA A 58 24.91 -24.53 -6.52
C ALA A 58 24.30 -25.67 -5.67
N LYS A 59 23.41 -25.31 -4.73
CA LYS A 59 22.11 -26.00 -4.67
C LYS A 59 21.21 -25.36 -5.70
N LYS A 60 21.17 -25.99 -6.87
CA LYS A 60 20.14 -25.79 -7.88
C LYS A 60 18.78 -26.14 -7.27
N ASP A 61 18.13 -25.18 -6.65
CA ASP A 61 16.67 -25.15 -6.49
C ASP A 61 16.17 -23.76 -6.90
N GLY A 62 16.50 -23.39 -8.14
CA GLY A 62 15.77 -22.36 -8.86
C GLY A 62 14.36 -22.87 -9.13
N GLY A 63 13.37 -22.08 -8.73
CA GLY A 63 11.96 -22.42 -8.74
C GLY A 63 11.45 -23.15 -9.99
N ALA A 64 10.99 -24.38 -9.75
CA ALA A 64 9.93 -25.04 -10.52
C ALA A 64 9.21 -26.06 -9.62
N ALA A 65 8.80 -25.64 -8.43
CA ALA A 65 7.78 -26.32 -7.64
C ALA A 65 7.03 -25.32 -6.75
N ARG A 66 6.44 -24.27 -7.36
CA ARG A 66 5.02 -24.11 -7.05
C ARG A 66 4.38 -25.28 -7.75
N ALA A 67 4.33 -26.44 -7.08
CA ALA A 67 3.30 -27.41 -7.41
C ALA A 67 2.04 -26.56 -7.50
N ALA A 68 1.44 -26.48 -8.68
CA ALA A 68 0.16 -25.84 -8.82
C ALA A 68 -0.76 -26.65 -7.91
N MET A 69 -0.93 -26.18 -6.67
CA MET A 69 -1.83 -26.82 -5.72
C MET A 69 -3.13 -26.98 -6.47
N THR A 70 -3.63 -28.21 -6.46
CA THR A 70 -4.90 -28.48 -7.10
C THR A 70 -5.96 -27.58 -6.45
N ALA A 71 -7.04 -27.30 -7.17
CA ALA A 71 -8.14 -26.55 -6.59
C ALA A 71 -8.61 -27.18 -5.27
N GLU A 72 -8.57 -28.51 -5.17
CA GLU A 72 -8.88 -29.29 -3.98
C GLU A 72 -7.90 -29.00 -2.82
N GLU A 73 -6.59 -28.98 -3.07
CA GLU A 73 -5.59 -28.66 -2.05
C GLU A 73 -5.73 -27.22 -1.54
N LYS A 74 -5.97 -26.25 -2.44
CA LYS A 74 -6.25 -24.86 -2.05
C LYS A 74 -7.51 -24.73 -1.20
N THR A 75 -8.59 -25.42 -1.56
CA THR A 75 -9.83 -25.36 -0.77
C THR A 75 -9.67 -25.93 0.63
N LYS A 76 -8.89 -27.01 0.79
CA LYS A 76 -8.57 -27.56 2.10
C LYS A 76 -7.69 -26.62 2.93
N ALA A 77 -6.66 -26.03 2.32
CA ALA A 77 -5.80 -25.05 2.98
C ALA A 77 -6.58 -23.79 3.40
N ASP A 78 -7.47 -23.30 2.55
CA ASP A 78 -8.34 -22.16 2.87
C ASP A 78 -9.35 -22.51 3.96
N ALA A 79 -9.89 -23.73 3.99
CA ALA A 79 -10.77 -24.18 5.06
C ALA A 79 -10.05 -24.25 6.42
N GLN A 80 -8.81 -24.75 6.44
CA GLN A 80 -7.96 -24.74 7.64
C GLN A 80 -7.64 -23.31 8.08
N CYS A 81 -7.25 -22.44 7.15
CA CYS A 81 -6.97 -21.04 7.43
C CYS A 81 -8.19 -20.32 8.02
N LYS A 82 -9.40 -20.57 7.50
CA LYS A 82 -10.66 -20.01 8.03
C LYS A 82 -10.92 -20.39 9.49
N ALA A 83 -10.46 -21.56 9.93
CA ALA A 83 -10.64 -22.03 11.31
C ALA A 83 -9.65 -21.36 12.30
N GLU A 84 -8.50 -20.89 11.80
CA GLU A 84 -7.46 -20.25 12.63
C GLU A 84 -7.55 -18.73 12.58
N LEU A 85 -7.74 -18.10 13.74
CA LEU A 85 -7.92 -16.64 13.83
C LEU A 85 -6.74 -15.86 13.25
N SER A 86 -5.50 -16.28 13.54
CA SER A 86 -4.29 -15.63 13.04
C SER A 86 -4.22 -15.69 11.52
N CYS A 87 -4.38 -16.89 10.94
CA CYS A 87 -4.35 -17.06 9.49
C CYS A 87 -5.46 -16.25 8.80
N TRP A 88 -6.72 -16.44 9.24
CA TRP A 88 -7.86 -15.77 8.63
C TRP A 88 -7.79 -14.25 8.78
N GLY A 89 -7.40 -13.78 9.97
CA GLY A 89 -7.26 -12.37 10.32
C GLY A 89 -6.16 -11.66 9.53
N GLU A 90 -4.97 -12.25 9.47
CA GLU A 90 -3.83 -11.67 8.74
C GLU A 90 -4.05 -11.70 7.22
N LYS A 91 -4.61 -12.80 6.70
CA LYS A 91 -4.92 -12.93 5.27
C LYS A 91 -5.83 -11.81 4.75
N HIS A 92 -6.72 -11.29 5.58
CA HIS A 92 -7.71 -10.27 5.18
C HIS A 92 -7.48 -8.89 5.78
N ILE A 93 -6.38 -8.66 6.51
CA ILE A 93 -6.13 -7.37 7.19
C ILE A 93 -5.97 -6.20 6.21
N ILE A 94 -5.41 -6.47 5.02
CA ILE A 94 -5.26 -5.46 3.96
C ILE A 94 -6.64 -5.09 3.41
N ALA A 95 -7.49 -6.08 3.13
CA ALA A 95 -8.85 -5.84 2.67
C ALA A 95 -9.64 -5.04 3.71
N ALA A 96 -9.58 -5.42 4.98
CA ALA A 96 -10.22 -4.65 6.06
C ALA A 96 -9.70 -3.20 6.13
N SER A 97 -8.39 -2.98 5.97
CA SER A 97 -7.80 -1.63 5.95
C SER A 97 -8.27 -0.77 4.77
N VAL A 98 -8.77 -1.39 3.70
CA VAL A 98 -9.34 -0.69 2.54
C VAL A 98 -10.85 -0.46 2.74
N TYR A 99 -11.60 -1.51 3.06
CA TYR A 99 -13.07 -1.46 3.06
C TYR A 99 -13.68 -0.86 4.32
N CYS A 100 -12.97 -0.87 5.46
CA CYS A 100 -13.52 -0.37 6.71
C CYS A 100 -13.40 1.16 6.89
N LYS A 101 -12.45 1.83 6.22
CA LYS A 101 -12.17 3.25 6.46
C LYS A 101 -13.40 4.13 6.22
N GLU A 102 -13.99 4.05 5.04
CA GLU A 102 -15.13 4.90 4.67
C GLU A 102 -16.36 4.66 5.57
N PRO A 103 -16.80 3.42 5.88
CA PRO A 103 -17.84 3.17 6.88
C PRO A 103 -17.55 3.75 8.26
N ILE A 104 -16.29 3.68 8.74
CA ILE A 104 -15.89 4.25 10.02
C ILE A 104 -15.99 5.78 9.95
N GLU A 105 -15.50 6.40 8.88
CA GLU A 105 -15.55 7.85 8.69
C GLU A 105 -16.99 8.39 8.73
N ARG A 106 -17.96 7.64 8.19
CA ARG A 106 -19.38 8.00 8.22
C ARG A 106 -19.99 8.05 9.62
N LEU A 107 -19.32 7.53 10.65
CA LEU A 107 -19.75 7.66 12.05
C LEU A 107 -19.28 8.99 12.68
N ALA A 108 -18.39 9.72 12.02
CA ALA A 108 -17.93 11.01 12.52
C ALA A 108 -19.01 12.07 12.35
N LYS A 109 -19.16 12.93 13.37
CA LYS A 109 -20.05 14.09 13.31
C LYS A 109 -19.44 15.26 12.52
N TYR A 110 -18.11 15.34 12.49
CA TYR A 110 -17.31 16.37 11.84
C TYR A 110 -16.18 15.71 11.04
N ASP A 111 -14.97 16.26 11.08
CA ASP A 111 -13.83 15.73 10.33
C ASP A 111 -13.19 14.50 10.97
N VAL A 112 -12.54 13.69 10.11
CA VAL A 112 -11.75 12.52 10.48
C VAL A 112 -10.32 12.71 10.02
N LYS A 113 -9.38 12.34 10.88
CA LYS A 113 -7.96 12.31 10.57
C LYS A 113 -7.39 10.94 10.87
N TRP A 114 -6.98 10.24 9.83
CA TRP A 114 -6.21 9.01 9.93
C TRP A 114 -4.78 9.30 10.40
N THR A 115 -4.27 8.45 11.30
CA THR A 115 -2.92 8.55 11.86
C THR A 115 -2.07 7.32 11.56
N ASP A 116 -2.54 6.40 10.70
CA ASP A 116 -1.75 5.29 10.19
C ASP A 116 -0.62 5.78 9.27
N GLY A 117 0.55 5.13 9.36
CA GLY A 117 1.66 5.38 8.46
C GLY A 117 1.39 4.88 7.04
N LEU A 118 2.19 5.33 6.07
CA LEU A 118 2.04 4.98 4.65
C LEU A 118 2.02 3.46 4.38
N MET A 119 2.76 2.69 5.18
CA MET A 119 2.90 1.23 5.05
C MET A 119 2.26 0.46 6.21
N GLU A 120 1.46 1.14 7.03
CA GLU A 120 0.79 0.51 8.15
C GLU A 120 -0.66 0.19 7.82
N THR A 121 -1.18 -0.88 8.41
CA THR A 121 -2.62 -1.13 8.40
C THR A 121 -3.30 -0.17 9.37
N ALA A 122 -4.47 0.32 8.98
CA ALA A 122 -5.35 1.05 9.89
C ALA A 122 -5.83 0.13 11.03
N MET A 123 -6.03 -1.16 10.73
CA MET A 123 -6.43 -2.14 11.74
C MET A 123 -5.23 -2.53 12.62
N SER A 124 -5.43 -2.48 13.94
CA SER A 124 -4.42 -2.81 14.96
C SER A 124 -4.59 -4.23 15.51
N ARG A 125 -5.82 -4.76 15.55
CA ARG A 125 -6.16 -6.07 16.11
C ARG A 125 -7.30 -6.73 15.35
N TYR A 126 -7.48 -8.03 15.54
CA TYR A 126 -8.61 -8.78 14.97
C TYR A 126 -9.11 -9.87 15.92
N ARG A 127 -10.39 -10.23 15.81
CA ARG A 127 -11.03 -11.34 16.52
C ARG A 127 -12.16 -11.93 15.66
N PHE A 128 -12.58 -13.16 15.95
CA PHE A 128 -13.81 -13.67 15.35
C PHE A 128 -15.01 -12.87 15.86
N ALA A 129 -15.82 -12.38 14.93
CA ALA A 129 -17.17 -11.90 15.24
C ALA A 129 -18.11 -13.11 15.38
N ASP A 130 -18.01 -14.03 14.43
CA ASP A 130 -18.70 -15.32 14.42
C ASP A 130 -17.74 -16.39 13.85
N ARG A 131 -17.50 -17.46 14.62
CA ARG A 131 -16.61 -18.55 14.22
C ARG A 131 -17.23 -19.47 13.17
N GLU A 132 -18.55 -19.67 13.19
CA GLU A 132 -19.24 -20.55 12.24
C GLU A 132 -19.37 -19.87 10.88
N ALA A 133 -19.72 -18.59 10.88
CA ALA A 133 -19.78 -17.79 9.66
C ALA A 133 -18.39 -17.32 9.18
N ALA A 134 -17.32 -17.58 9.93
CA ALA A 134 -15.96 -17.10 9.69
C ALA A 134 -15.89 -15.58 9.44
N THR A 135 -16.67 -14.81 10.19
CA THR A 135 -16.67 -13.34 10.10
C THR A 135 -15.69 -12.76 11.13
N LEU A 136 -15.11 -11.61 10.80
CA LEU A 136 -14.06 -10.98 11.60
C LEU A 136 -14.48 -9.61 12.09
N THR A 137 -14.16 -9.31 13.34
CA THR A 137 -14.10 -7.93 13.84
C THR A 137 -12.65 -7.47 13.80
N TYR A 138 -12.36 -6.45 13.01
CA TYR A 138 -11.11 -5.71 13.09
C TYR A 138 -11.27 -4.52 14.02
N VAL A 139 -10.24 -4.23 14.81
CA VAL A 139 -10.21 -3.11 15.76
C VAL A 139 -9.00 -2.24 15.43
N GLY A 140 -9.18 -0.93 15.41
CA GLY A 140 -8.08 0.01 15.25
C GLY A 140 -8.26 1.26 16.10
N ASP A 141 -7.16 2.01 16.23
CA ASP A 141 -7.04 3.24 17.01
C ASP A 141 -6.23 4.32 16.29
N LYS A 142 -5.96 4.09 15.00
CA LYS A 142 -5.17 4.99 14.16
C LYS A 142 -6.03 6.05 13.47
N ALA A 143 -6.96 6.64 14.22
CA ALA A 143 -7.81 7.72 13.76
C ALA A 143 -8.14 8.69 14.89
N GLN A 144 -8.38 9.95 14.52
CA GLN A 144 -8.88 10.99 15.39
C GLN A 144 -10.16 11.58 14.79
N PHE A 145 -11.19 11.77 15.61
CA PHE A 145 -12.42 12.45 15.21
C PHE A 145 -12.43 13.86 15.78
N GLN A 146 -12.87 14.82 14.99
CA GLN A 146 -13.02 16.19 15.45
C GLN A 146 -14.32 16.35 16.25
N ASN A 147 -14.27 17.10 17.34
CA ASN A 147 -15.46 17.43 18.14
C ASN A 147 -16.05 18.80 17.80
N GLY A 148 -17.12 19.19 18.51
CA GLY A 148 -17.83 20.45 18.24
C GLY A 148 -17.03 21.73 18.49
N PHE A 149 -15.86 21.64 19.12
CA PHE A 149 -14.94 22.76 19.35
C PHE A 149 -13.75 22.76 18.38
N GLY A 150 -13.73 21.85 17.40
CA GLY A 150 -12.64 21.72 16.44
C GLY A 150 -11.43 20.93 16.97
N ALA A 151 -11.50 20.35 18.18
CA ALA A 151 -10.41 19.57 18.77
C ALA A 151 -10.43 18.12 18.29
N TRP A 152 -9.24 17.55 18.08
CA TRP A 152 -9.05 16.16 17.67
C TRP A 152 -9.03 15.23 18.89
N GLN A 153 -9.91 14.23 18.91
CA GLN A 153 -9.96 13.19 19.95
C GLN A 153 -9.60 11.84 19.35
N ASN A 154 -8.74 11.08 20.05
CA ASN A 154 -8.42 9.70 19.64
C ASN A 154 -9.67 8.82 19.79
N VAL A 155 -9.86 7.93 18.84
CA VAL A 155 -10.98 6.99 18.86
C VAL A 155 -10.47 5.56 18.69
N VAL A 156 -11.18 4.63 19.33
CA VAL A 156 -11.11 3.19 19.04
C VAL A 156 -12.31 2.86 18.18
N TYR A 157 -12.08 2.19 17.07
CA TYR A 157 -13.12 1.77 16.14
C TYR A 157 -13.07 0.28 15.89
N GLU A 158 -14.23 -0.28 15.56
CA GLU A 158 -14.41 -1.67 15.20
C GLU A 158 -15.15 -1.78 13.87
N CYS A 159 -14.76 -2.77 13.07
CA CYS A 159 -15.37 -3.08 11.78
C CYS A 159 -15.58 -4.59 11.68
N ASP A 160 -16.85 -5.00 11.65
CA ASP A 160 -17.24 -6.38 11.38
C ASP A 160 -17.34 -6.57 9.87
N ILE A 161 -16.67 -7.58 9.35
CA ILE A 161 -16.58 -7.86 7.92
C ILE A 161 -16.76 -9.36 7.66
N ASP A 162 -17.45 -9.68 6.58
CA ASP A 162 -17.39 -10.99 5.92
C ASP A 162 -16.18 -11.00 4.97
N PRO A 163 -15.08 -11.69 5.30
CA PRO A 163 -13.86 -11.61 4.50
C PRO A 163 -13.94 -12.37 3.17
N ALA A 164 -14.92 -13.27 3.00
CA ALA A 164 -15.12 -13.96 1.72
C ALA A 164 -15.71 -13.03 0.65
N SER A 165 -16.58 -12.10 1.07
CA SER A 165 -17.24 -11.14 0.16
C SER A 165 -16.73 -9.69 0.30
N ASN A 166 -15.85 -9.43 1.28
CA ASN A 166 -15.46 -8.09 1.73
C ASN A 166 -16.64 -7.19 2.13
N ARG A 167 -17.77 -7.79 2.50
CA ARG A 167 -18.98 -7.06 2.90
C ARG A 167 -18.88 -6.61 4.35
N ILE A 168 -19.05 -5.31 4.58
CA ILE A 168 -19.13 -4.73 5.92
C ILE A 168 -20.47 -5.11 6.55
N LEU A 169 -20.40 -5.72 7.73
CA LEU A 169 -21.55 -6.18 8.52
C LEU A 169 -21.96 -5.13 9.57
N GLY A 170 -20.99 -4.37 10.09
CA GLY A 170 -21.24 -3.32 11.06
C GLY A 170 -19.97 -2.56 11.42
N VAL A 171 -20.13 -1.31 11.86
CA VAL A 171 -19.04 -0.47 12.37
C VAL A 171 -19.44 0.21 13.66
N ARG A 172 -18.46 0.41 14.54
CA ARG A 172 -18.61 1.07 15.84
C ARG A 172 -17.42 1.97 16.10
N VAL A 173 -17.64 3.09 16.78
CA VAL A 173 -16.59 4.02 17.20
C VAL A 173 -16.86 4.45 18.65
N SER A 174 -15.82 4.48 19.46
CA SER A 174 -15.83 5.00 20.82
C SER A 174 -14.58 5.84 21.07
N GLU A 175 -14.68 6.87 21.91
CA GLU A 175 -13.51 7.65 22.32
C GLU A 175 -12.52 6.78 23.11
N GLY A 176 -11.22 6.96 22.86
CA GLY A 176 -10.18 6.24 23.59
C GLY A 176 -8.92 5.93 22.79
N ARG A 177 -8.08 5.06 23.35
CA ARG A 177 -6.89 4.47 22.73
C ARG A 177 -6.80 3.01 23.17
N LEU A 178 -6.21 2.15 22.33
CA LEU A 178 -5.95 0.75 22.67
C LEU A 178 -4.79 0.56 23.65
#